data_AF-A0AAU0KNF2-F1
#
_entry.id   AF-A0AAU0KNF2-F1
#
_cell.length_a   1.000
_cell.length_b   1.000
_cell.length_c   1.000
_cell.angle_alpha   90.00
_cell.angle_beta   90.00
_cell.angle_gamma   90.00
#
_symmetry.space_group_name_H-M   'P 1'
#
loop_
_entity.id
_entity.type
_entity.pdbx_description
1 polymer ?
#
loop_
_entity_poly.entity_id
_entity_poly.type
_entity_poly.pdbx_seq_one_letter_code
_entity_poly.pdbx_strand_id
1 'polypeptide(L)'
;MTGLFSHWLMSMSVSTRLAHIRKSKGLTQQALADAIGLHVTQIKRYEAGTSQPSLEAIKKIAQTLRVTTDSLIFEEGELAPDADLALQFQAISGMAPEQQQVIKQLLEGMIIKYEAERWSSKMKG
;
A
#
# COMPACT_ATOMS: atom_id res chain seq x y z
N MET A 1 9.22 -24.33 22.61
CA MET A 1 8.82 -22.92 22.66
C MET A 1 8.47 -22.44 21.27
N THR A 2 7.34 -22.91 20.75
CA THR A 2 6.86 -22.69 19.38
C THR A 2 5.56 -21.91 19.48
N GLY A 3 5.62 -20.59 19.32
CA GLY A 3 4.44 -19.74 19.50
C GLY A 3 4.52 -18.33 18.91
N LEU A 4 5.48 -18.06 18.02
CA LEU A 4 5.63 -16.72 17.42
C LEU A 4 5.50 -16.70 15.89
N PHE A 5 5.33 -17.86 15.24
CA PHE A 5 5.17 -17.93 13.78
C PHE A 5 3.71 -17.88 13.31
N SER A 6 2.71 -17.83 14.20
CA SER A 6 1.28 -17.89 13.83
C SER A 6 0.62 -16.53 13.58
N HIS A 7 1.34 -15.40 13.62
CA HIS A 7 0.81 -14.11 13.14
C HIS A 7 0.91 -13.95 11.60
N TRP A 8 1.36 -15.04 10.96
CA TRP A 8 1.14 -15.49 9.58
C TRP A 8 -0.24 -15.10 9.01
N LEU A 9 -0.23 -14.51 7.81
CA LEU A 9 -1.25 -14.66 6.76
C LEU A 9 -2.71 -14.38 7.14
N MET A 10 -2.98 -13.15 7.57
CA MET A 10 -4.31 -12.58 7.33
C MET A 10 -4.12 -11.36 6.44
N SER A 11 -4.46 -11.50 5.16
CA SER A 11 -4.70 -10.36 4.28
C SER A 11 -5.69 -9.43 4.99
N MET A 12 -5.17 -8.32 5.53
CA MET A 12 -5.98 -7.33 6.23
C MET A 12 -6.75 -6.53 5.20
N SER A 13 -8.00 -6.92 4.98
CA SER A 13 -8.95 -6.17 4.16
C SER A 13 -9.03 -4.70 4.59
N VAL A 14 -9.39 -3.83 3.66
CA VAL A 14 -9.65 -2.39 3.91
C VAL A 14 -10.57 -2.18 5.13
N SER A 15 -11.58 -3.03 5.28
CA SER A 15 -12.53 -3.00 6.41
C SER A 15 -11.85 -3.20 7.76
N THR A 16 -11.03 -4.24 7.88
CA THR A 16 -10.33 -4.58 9.13
C THR A 16 -9.25 -3.55 9.45
N ARG A 17 -8.55 -3.08 8.41
CA ARG A 17 -7.50 -2.08 8.53
C ARG A 17 -8.04 -0.72 8.98
N LEU A 18 -9.16 -0.28 8.41
CA LEU A 18 -9.87 0.92 8.85
C LEU A 18 -10.23 0.85 10.34
N ALA A 19 -10.83 -0.27 10.77
CA ALA A 19 -11.19 -0.46 12.17
C ALA A 19 -9.96 -0.45 13.09
N HIS A 20 -8.86 -1.06 12.66
CA HIS A 20 -7.61 -1.09 13.41
C HIS A 20 -7.01 0.31 13.58
N ILE A 21 -6.84 1.07 12.50
CA ILE A 21 -6.29 2.43 12.54
C ILE A 21 -7.19 3.36 13.34
N ARG A 22 -8.53 3.29 13.17
CA ARG A 22 -9.45 4.11 13.96
C ARG A 22 -9.27 3.85 15.46
N LYS A 23 -9.20 2.57 15.86
CA LYS A 23 -9.01 2.17 17.26
C LYS A 23 -7.65 2.61 17.80
N SER A 24 -6.57 2.51 17.03
CA SER A 24 -5.24 2.96 17.46
C SER A 24 -5.18 4.49 17.66
N LYS A 25 -6.06 5.24 16.99
CA LYS A 25 -6.27 6.68 17.21
C LYS A 25 -7.25 7.01 18.34
N GLY A 26 -7.78 6.02 19.06
CA GLY A 26 -8.72 6.22 20.16
C GLY A 26 -10.10 6.75 19.75
N LEU A 27 -10.44 6.69 18.46
CA LEU A 27 -11.70 7.22 17.95
C LEU A 27 -12.82 6.19 18.04
N THR A 28 -14.03 6.60 18.41
CA THR A 28 -15.24 5.78 18.25
C THR A 28 -15.72 5.79 16.79
N GLN A 29 -16.55 4.83 16.39
CA GLN A 29 -17.16 4.84 15.06
C GLN A 29 -17.99 6.12 14.82
N GLN A 30 -18.67 6.60 15.86
CA GLN A 30 -19.43 7.85 15.83
C GLN A 30 -18.50 9.05 15.62
N ALA A 31 -17.42 9.14 16.40
CA ALA A 31 -16.46 10.25 16.29
C ALA A 31 -15.82 10.32 14.89
N LEU A 32 -15.49 9.17 14.28
CA LEU A 32 -15.00 9.16 12.89
C LEU A 32 -16.09 9.61 11.91
N ALA A 33 -17.33 9.12 12.07
CA ALA A 33 -18.45 9.48 11.22
C ALA A 33 -18.72 10.99 11.23
N ASP A 34 -18.75 11.58 12.43
CA ASP A 34 -18.95 13.01 12.66
C ASP A 34 -17.84 13.83 11.99
N ALA A 35 -16.58 13.40 12.16
CA ALA A 35 -15.42 14.09 11.59
C ALA A 35 -15.40 14.13 10.06
N ILE A 36 -15.95 13.12 9.38
CA ILE A 36 -15.98 13.05 7.91
C ILE A 36 -17.33 13.43 7.30
N GLY A 37 -18.31 13.78 8.14
CA GLY A 37 -19.67 14.16 7.73
C GLY A 37 -20.46 13.00 7.11
N LEU A 38 -20.29 11.78 7.63
CA LEU A 38 -21.05 10.59 7.22
C LEU A 38 -21.92 10.07 8.37
N HIS A 39 -22.94 9.27 8.04
CA HIS A 39 -23.74 8.62 9.07
C HIS A 39 -22.95 7.45 9.69
N VAL A 40 -23.04 7.24 11.00
CA VAL A 40 -22.31 6.16 11.72
C VAL A 40 -22.56 4.77 11.14
N THR A 41 -23.75 4.53 10.58
CA THR A 41 -24.09 3.28 9.87
C THR A 41 -23.17 3.02 8.68
N GLN A 42 -22.69 4.06 7.99
CA GLN A 42 -21.71 3.90 6.91
C GLN A 42 -20.37 3.40 7.45
N ILE A 43 -19.85 4.00 8.52
CA ILE A 43 -18.63 3.52 9.18
C ILE A 43 -18.77 2.07 9.64
N LYS A 44 -19.91 1.71 10.25
CA LYS A 44 -20.19 0.32 10.66
C LYS A 44 -20.15 -0.64 9.48
N ARG A 45 -20.76 -0.27 8.34
CA ARG A 45 -20.74 -1.11 7.13
C ARG A 45 -19.36 -1.23 6.52
N TYR A 46 -18.58 -0.15 6.51
CA TYR A 46 -17.18 -0.16 6.05
C TYR A 46 -16.33 -1.09 6.90
N GLU A 47 -16.40 -0.98 8.22
CA GLU A 47 -15.61 -1.83 9.12
C GLU A 47 -16.09 -3.29 9.18
N ALA A 48 -17.37 -3.53 8.90
CA ALA A 48 -17.91 -4.88 8.76
C ALA A 48 -17.64 -5.49 7.37
N GLY A 49 -17.09 -4.74 6.41
CA GLY A 49 -16.86 -5.19 5.04
C GLY A 49 -18.14 -5.41 4.21
N THR A 50 -19.30 -4.96 4.70
CA THR A 50 -20.60 -5.10 4.00
C THR A 50 -20.86 -3.99 2.99
N SER A 51 -19.99 -2.97 2.95
CA SER A 51 -19.99 -1.91 1.96
C SER A 51 -18.57 -1.40 1.77
N GLN A 52 -18.23 -0.98 0.54
CA GLN A 52 -16.95 -0.33 0.26
C GLN A 52 -17.08 1.20 0.39
N PRO A 53 -16.08 1.89 0.96
CA PRO A 53 -16.05 3.34 0.95
C PRO A 53 -15.88 3.88 -0.47
N SER A 54 -16.54 4.99 -0.80
CA SER A 54 -16.24 5.72 -2.04
C SER A 54 -14.86 6.36 -1.97
N LEU A 55 -14.27 6.72 -3.12
CA LEU A 55 -12.99 7.43 -3.16
C LEU A 55 -13.00 8.70 -2.27
N GLU A 56 -14.09 9.46 -2.31
CA GLU A 56 -14.24 10.64 -1.46
C GLU A 56 -14.30 10.29 0.04
N ALA A 57 -14.94 9.18 0.41
CA ALA A 57 -14.92 8.70 1.79
C ALA A 57 -13.49 8.28 2.20
N ILE A 58 -12.75 7.55 1.34
CA ILE A 58 -11.37 7.15 1.59
C ILE A 58 -10.48 8.38 1.83
N LYS A 59 -10.57 9.41 0.97
CA LYS A 59 -9.80 10.65 1.14
C LYS A 59 -10.06 11.31 2.50
N LYS A 60 -11.33 11.47 2.87
CA LYS A 60 -11.70 12.07 4.16
C LYS A 60 -11.25 11.23 5.36
N ILE A 61 -11.36 9.91 5.26
CA ILE A 61 -10.88 8.97 6.28
C ILE A 61 -9.36 9.10 6.44
N ALA A 62 -8.61 9.08 5.34
CA ALA A 62 -7.15 9.21 5.33
C ALA A 62 -6.70 10.53 5.98
N GLN A 63 -7.34 11.64 5.60
CA GLN A 63 -7.08 12.97 6.19
C GLN A 63 -7.39 13.00 7.70
N THR A 64 -8.53 12.46 8.11
CA THR A 64 -8.96 12.45 9.53
C THR A 64 -8.06 11.57 10.40
N LEU A 65 -7.68 10.40 9.89
CA LEU A 65 -6.82 9.45 10.60
C LEU A 65 -5.33 9.79 10.47
N ARG A 66 -4.98 10.78 9.64
CA ARG A 66 -3.60 11.20 9.31
C ARG A 66 -2.74 10.03 8.80
N VAL A 67 -3.26 9.34 7.81
CA VAL A 67 -2.59 8.23 7.11
C VAL A 67 -2.68 8.43 5.60
N THR A 68 -1.90 7.69 4.82
CA THR A 68 -2.03 7.70 3.36
C THR A 68 -3.22 6.85 2.92
N THR A 69 -3.77 7.14 1.74
CA THR A 69 -4.77 6.27 1.10
C THR A 69 -4.24 4.85 0.93
N ASP A 70 -2.94 4.74 0.63
CA ASP A 70 -2.30 3.47 0.34
C ASP A 70 -2.31 2.56 1.57
N SER A 71 -2.05 3.13 2.75
CA SER A 71 -2.12 2.43 4.02
C SER A 71 -3.54 1.99 4.41
N LEU A 72 -4.58 2.40 3.69
CA LEU A 72 -5.96 1.94 3.88
C LEU A 72 -6.34 0.87 2.86
N ILE A 73 -5.84 1.00 1.63
CA ILE A 73 -6.31 0.24 0.45
C ILE A 73 -5.46 -1.00 0.20
N PHE A 74 -4.14 -0.86 0.20
CA PHE A 74 -3.24 -1.91 -0.22
C PHE A 74 -2.92 -2.89 0.91
N GLU A 75 -2.73 -4.15 0.53
CA GLU A 75 -2.17 -5.15 1.43
C GLU A 75 -0.70 -4.88 1.72
N GLU A 76 -0.23 -5.39 2.86
CA GLU A 76 1.16 -5.26 3.25
C GLU A 76 1.99 -6.09 2.27
N GLY A 77 2.83 -5.41 1.48
CA GLY A 77 3.59 -6.04 0.40
C GLY A 77 2.98 -5.93 -1.00
N GLU A 78 1.74 -5.45 -1.16
CA GLU A 78 1.10 -5.32 -2.48
C GLU A 78 1.76 -4.24 -3.35
N LEU A 79 2.28 -3.19 -2.70
CA LEU A 79 3.11 -2.16 -3.33
C LEU A 79 4.60 -2.37 -3.10
N ALA A 80 5.00 -3.40 -2.35
CA ALA A 80 6.42 -3.66 -2.17
C ALA A 80 6.99 -4.12 -3.51
N PRO A 81 8.21 -3.68 -3.87
CA PRO A 81 8.96 -4.40 -4.88
C PRO A 81 8.99 -5.88 -4.49
N ASP A 82 9.11 -6.75 -5.50
CA ASP A 82 9.46 -8.15 -5.25
C ASP A 82 10.56 -8.21 -4.19
N ALA A 83 10.42 -9.12 -3.22
CA ALA A 83 11.24 -9.13 -2.03
C ALA A 83 12.74 -9.18 -2.37
N ASP A 84 13.11 -9.86 -3.45
CA ASP A 84 14.49 -9.95 -3.91
C ASP A 84 14.96 -8.62 -4.53
N LEU A 85 14.11 -7.96 -5.32
CA LEU A 85 14.39 -6.62 -5.85
C LEU A 85 14.57 -5.59 -4.72
N ALA A 86 13.73 -5.63 -3.68
CA ALA A 86 13.84 -4.75 -2.54
C ALA A 86 15.18 -4.94 -1.79
N LEU A 87 15.58 -6.19 -1.56
CA LEU A 87 16.88 -6.53 -0.95
C LEU A 87 18.06 -6.07 -1.82
N GLN A 88 17.96 -6.22 -3.14
CA GLN A 88 18.98 -5.72 -4.07
C GLN A 88 19.12 -4.21 -3.98
N PHE A 89 18.02 -3.45 -3.98
CA PHE A 89 18.06 -1.99 -3.82
C PHE A 89 18.65 -1.56 -2.47
N GLN A 90 18.36 -2.30 -1.40
CA GLN A 90 18.95 -2.04 -0.09
C GLN A 90 20.46 -2.28 -0.11
N ALA A 91 20.93 -3.36 -0.72
CA ALA A 91 22.36 -3.64 -0.88
C ALA A 91 23.07 -2.55 -1.70
N ILE A 92 22.45 -2.11 -2.80
CA ILE A 92 22.98 -1.03 -3.66
C ILE A 92 23.13 0.28 -2.87
N SER A 93 22.17 0.60 -2.00
CA SER A 93 22.18 1.84 -1.21
C SER A 93 23.39 1.93 -0.26
N GLY A 94 23.99 0.80 0.12
CA GLY A 94 25.21 0.74 0.93
C GLY A 94 26.52 0.79 0.15
N MET A 95 26.48 0.78 -1.19
CA MET A 95 27.68 0.78 -2.04
C MET A 95 28.26 2.19 -2.24
N ALA A 96 29.50 2.28 -2.75
CA ALA A 96 30.12 3.56 -3.07
C ALA A 96 29.32 4.32 -4.16
N PRO A 97 29.26 5.67 -4.12
CA PRO A 97 28.47 6.46 -5.07
C PRO A 97 28.77 6.14 -6.54
N GLU A 98 30.02 5.87 -6.89
CA GLU A 98 30.44 5.53 -8.24
C GLU A 98 29.83 4.19 -8.70
N GLN A 99 29.80 3.19 -7.79
CA GLN A 99 29.19 1.90 -8.06
C GLN A 99 27.66 2.02 -8.20
N GLN A 100 27.04 2.81 -7.34
CA GLN A 100 25.60 3.11 -7.46
C GLN A 100 25.26 3.75 -8.80
N GLN A 101 26.10 4.67 -9.28
CA GLN A 101 25.89 5.35 -10.55
C GLN A 101 25.95 4.40 -11.74
N VAL A 102 26.92 3.47 -11.76
CA VAL A 102 27.01 2.44 -12.80
C VAL A 102 25.76 1.56 -12.79
N ILE A 103 25.29 1.14 -11.61
CA ILE A 103 24.10 0.29 -11.49
C ILE A 103 22.84 1.02 -11.98
N LYS A 104 22.68 2.31 -11.69
CA LYS A 104 21.58 3.13 -12.21
C LYS A 104 21.58 3.16 -13.74
N GLN A 105 22.74 3.38 -14.36
CA GLN A 105 22.86 3.40 -15.83
C GLN A 105 22.49 2.05 -16.46
N LEU A 106 22.87 0.94 -15.84
CA LEU A 106 22.50 -0.40 -16.29
C LEU A 106 20.97 -0.60 -16.22
N LEU A 107 20.35 -0.22 -15.10
CA LEU A 107 18.89 -0.32 -14.94
C LEU A 107 18.15 0.53 -15.97
N GLU A 108 18.57 1.78 -16.17
CA GLU A 108 18.01 2.67 -17.21
C GLU A 108 18.11 2.04 -18.60
N GLY A 109 19.29 1.51 -18.97
CA GLY A 109 19.47 0.84 -20.25
C GLY A 109 18.56 -0.38 -20.43
N MET A 110 18.39 -1.18 -19.38
CA MET A 110 17.50 -2.35 -19.41
C MET A 110 16.03 -1.96 -19.54
N ILE A 111 15.60 -0.91 -18.85
CA ILE A 111 14.22 -0.37 -18.94
C ILE A 111 13.94 0.11 -20.37
N ILE A 112 14.85 0.92 -20.94
CA ILE A 112 14.72 1.44 -22.31
C ILE A 112 14.65 0.29 -23.33
N LYS A 113 15.51 -0.72 -23.20
CA LYS A 113 15.50 -1.90 -24.08
C LYS A 113 14.16 -2.63 -24.02
N TYR A 114 13.64 -2.88 -22.82
CA TYR A 114 12.37 -3.57 -22.63
C TYR A 114 11.20 -2.80 -23.26
N GLU A 115 11.14 -1.48 -23.07
CA GLU A 115 10.11 -0.63 -23.66
C GLU A 115 10.15 -0.64 -25.20
N ALA A 116 11.35 -0.57 -25.78
CA ALA A 116 11.55 -0.62 -27.23
C ALA A 116 11.07 -1.97 -27.83
N GLU A 117 11.40 -3.09 -27.18
CA GLU A 117 10.94 -4.43 -27.59
C GLU A 117 9.41 -4.55 -27.50
N ARG A 118 8.81 -4.01 -26.43
CA ARG A 118 7.36 -4.00 -26.22
C ARG A 118 6.63 -3.15 -27.27
N TRP A 119 7.14 -1.97 -27.62
CA TRP A 119 6.56 -1.13 -28.67
C TRP A 119 6.70 -1.75 -30.06
N SER A 120 7.84 -2.37 -30.37
CA SER A 120 8.06 -3.11 -31.62
C SER A 120 7.09 -4.29 -31.76
N SER A 121 6.81 -5.00 -30.67
CA SER A 121 5.82 -6.10 -30.64
C SER A 121 4.38 -5.61 -30.83
N LYS A 122 3.99 -4.49 -30.21
CA LYS A 122 2.65 -3.89 -30.36
C LYS A 122 2.36 -3.32 -31.75
N MET A 123 3.38 -2.93 -32.53
CA MET A 123 3.19 -2.42 -33.90
C MET A 123 3.11 -3.52 -34.97
N LYS A 124 3.42 -4.77 -34.61
CA LYS A 124 3.38 -5.93 -35.52
C LYS A 124 2.11 -6.79 -35.39
N GLY A 125 1.26 -6.51 -34.41
CA GLY A 125 -0.05 -7.15 -34.22
C GLY A 125 -1.17 -6.16 -34.44
#